data_AF-A0A951ZL12-F1
#
_entry.id   AF-A0A951ZL12-F1
#
_cell.length_a   1.000
_cell.length_b   1.000
_cell.length_c   1.000
_cell.angle_alpha   90.00
_cell.angle_beta   90.00
_cell.angle_gamma   90.00
#
_symmetry.space_group_name_H-M   'P 1'
#
loop_
_entity.id
_entity.type
_entity.pdbx_description
1 polymer ?
#
loop_
_entity_poly.entity_id
_entity_poly.type
_entity_poly.pdbx_seq_one_letter_code
_entity_poly.pdbx_strand_id
1 'polypeptide(L)'
;DAQREISINNQASEDVGHINPIQLFRIADSLLSDSTILIADGGDFVATSAYTLKARSPLSWLDPGVFGTLGVGAGFALGAKLVYPEKDIWIIFGDGSAGYSLMEYDTFVRHNLPVVSLIGNDACWSQIARDQVDLLKSHCATRLAHSDYHKISEAFGGYGIHINQEDKIAPAIEEAIRISREGKPCIINAIIGKTEFRKGSISM
;
A
#
# COMPACT_ATOMS: atom_id res chain seq x y z
N ASP A 1 -13.87 -16.65 8.91
CA ASP A 1 -13.87 -17.10 10.31
C ASP A 1 -14.21 -15.90 11.19
N ALA A 2 -15.36 -15.94 11.89
CA ALA A 2 -15.90 -14.77 12.58
C ALA A 2 -14.99 -14.27 13.72
N GLN A 3 -14.27 -15.18 14.39
CA GLN A 3 -13.34 -14.81 15.46
C GLN A 3 -12.12 -14.04 14.95
N ARG A 4 -11.61 -14.44 13.77
CA ARG A 4 -10.53 -13.70 13.10
C ARG A 4 -10.96 -12.27 12.76
N GLU A 5 -12.16 -12.08 12.23
CA GLU A 5 -12.67 -10.75 11.87
C GLU A 5 -12.84 -9.83 13.09
N ILE A 6 -13.32 -10.38 14.22
CA ILE A 6 -13.41 -9.64 15.49
C ILE A 6 -12.01 -9.21 15.97
N SER A 7 -11.03 -10.12 15.93
CA SER A 7 -9.65 -9.80 16.35
C SER A 7 -9.04 -8.68 15.50
N ILE A 8 -9.19 -8.76 14.17
CA ILE A 8 -8.72 -7.72 13.26
C ILE A 8 -9.41 -6.38 13.55
N ASN A 9 -10.72 -6.39 13.80
CA ASN A 9 -11.47 -5.15 14.09
C ASN A 9 -11.06 -4.50 15.41
N ASN A 10 -10.78 -5.30 16.45
CA ASN A 10 -10.30 -4.76 17.71
C ASN A 10 -8.93 -4.08 17.52
N GLN A 11 -7.99 -4.76 16.84
CA GLN A 11 -6.67 -4.18 16.55
C GLN A 11 -6.73 -2.96 15.63
N ALA A 12 -7.73 -2.89 14.73
CA ALA A 12 -7.95 -1.71 13.90
C ALA A 12 -8.35 -0.47 14.71
N SER A 13 -8.90 -0.63 15.93
CA SER A 13 -9.30 0.48 16.79
C SER A 13 -8.22 0.93 17.78
N GLU A 14 -7.04 0.32 17.75
CA GLU A 14 -5.93 0.69 18.63
C GLU A 14 -5.27 2.00 18.17
N ASP A 15 -5.07 2.92 19.12
CA ASP A 15 -4.27 4.12 18.90
C ASP A 15 -2.78 3.76 18.81
N VAL A 16 -2.20 4.00 17.64
CA VAL A 16 -0.79 3.73 17.33
C VAL A 16 -0.01 5.00 17.01
N GLY A 17 -0.52 6.17 17.43
CA GLY A 17 0.09 7.50 17.28
C GLY A 17 0.00 8.12 15.87
N HIS A 18 -0.21 7.31 14.84
CA HIS A 18 -0.48 7.68 13.46
C HIS A 18 -1.63 6.83 12.93
N ILE A 19 -1.91 6.87 11.61
CA ILE A 19 -2.97 6.05 11.02
C ILE A 19 -2.71 4.57 11.32
N ASN A 20 -3.69 3.88 11.92
CA ASN A 20 -3.63 2.45 12.08
C ASN A 20 -3.71 1.75 10.70
N PRO A 21 -2.69 0.96 10.29
CA PRO A 21 -2.68 0.34 8.96
C PRO A 21 -3.81 -0.67 8.77
N ILE A 22 -4.30 -1.32 9.83
CA ILE A 22 -5.42 -2.25 9.74
C ILE A 22 -6.71 -1.48 9.44
N GLN A 23 -6.95 -0.37 10.15
CA GLN A 23 -8.10 0.50 9.90
C GLN A 23 -8.08 1.10 8.50
N LEU A 24 -6.90 1.55 8.05
CA LEU A 24 -6.68 2.01 6.68
C LEU A 24 -7.13 0.97 5.66
N PHE A 25 -6.69 -0.28 5.79
CA PHE A 25 -7.13 -1.34 4.88
C PHE A 25 -8.60 -1.73 5.05
N ARG A 26 -9.17 -1.69 6.26
CA ARG A 26 -10.60 -1.95 6.46
C ARG A 26 -11.48 -0.93 5.74
N ILE A 27 -11.14 0.35 5.86
CA ILE A 27 -11.85 1.42 5.17
C ILE A 27 -11.63 1.28 3.66
N ALA A 28 -10.39 1.04 3.22
CA ALA A 28 -10.10 0.81 1.80
C ALA A 28 -10.92 -0.35 1.22
N ASP A 29 -10.92 -1.52 1.87
CA ASP A 29 -11.66 -2.69 1.38
C ASP A 29 -13.16 -2.41 1.26
N SER A 30 -13.73 -1.54 2.10
CA SER A 30 -15.16 -1.15 1.99
C SER A 30 -15.49 -0.23 0.81
N LEU A 31 -14.49 0.48 0.28
CA LEU A 31 -14.66 1.48 -0.80
C LEU A 31 -14.23 0.95 -2.18
N LEU A 32 -13.37 -0.07 -2.21
CA LEU A 32 -12.88 -0.65 -3.46
C LEU A 32 -13.99 -1.44 -4.18
N SER A 33 -14.07 -1.26 -5.50
CA SER A 33 -15.08 -1.89 -6.37
C SER A 33 -14.72 -3.34 -6.71
N ASP A 34 -15.69 -4.19 -7.08
CA ASP A 34 -15.46 -5.59 -7.51
C ASP A 34 -14.56 -5.72 -8.75
N SER A 35 -14.37 -4.63 -9.52
CA SER A 35 -13.47 -4.59 -10.67
C SER A 35 -12.01 -4.28 -10.31
N THR A 36 -11.69 -4.12 -9.03
CA THR A 36 -10.34 -3.78 -8.56
C THR A 36 -9.35 -4.94 -8.75
N ILE A 37 -8.15 -4.64 -9.25
CA ILE A 37 -6.97 -5.50 -9.16
C ILE A 37 -6.02 -4.88 -8.14
N LEU A 38 -5.67 -5.67 -7.13
CA LEU A 38 -4.69 -5.33 -6.11
C LEU A 38 -3.33 -5.89 -6.47
N ILE A 39 -2.31 -5.06 -6.35
CA ILE A 39 -0.91 -5.40 -6.59
C ILE A 39 -0.16 -5.15 -5.30
N ALA A 40 0.16 -6.23 -4.60
CA ALA A 40 0.95 -6.23 -3.39
C ALA A 40 2.43 -6.22 -3.77
N ASP A 41 3.12 -5.13 -3.47
CA ASP A 41 4.56 -5.05 -3.72
C ASP A 41 5.34 -5.72 -2.59
N GLY A 42 5.83 -4.97 -1.60
CA GLY A 42 6.42 -5.61 -0.42
C GLY A 42 6.51 -4.73 0.82
N GLY A 43 7.01 -5.36 1.89
CA GLY A 43 7.11 -4.79 3.22
C GLY A 43 5.99 -5.24 4.16
N ASP A 44 6.14 -4.87 5.43
CA ASP A 44 5.24 -5.31 6.51
C ASP A 44 3.79 -4.82 6.31
N PHE A 45 3.65 -3.63 5.73
CA PHE A 45 2.37 -3.04 5.35
C PHE A 45 1.62 -3.90 4.32
N VAL A 46 2.33 -4.43 3.31
CA VAL A 46 1.76 -5.34 2.31
C VAL A 46 1.41 -6.69 2.94
N ALA A 47 2.23 -7.19 3.87
CA ALA A 47 1.87 -8.38 4.61
C ALA A 47 0.59 -8.17 5.44
N THR A 48 0.35 -6.97 6.00
CA THR A 48 -0.90 -6.61 6.68
C THR A 48 -2.08 -6.55 5.70
N SER A 49 -1.87 -6.04 4.49
CA SER A 49 -2.90 -5.96 3.45
C SER A 49 -3.42 -7.34 3.05
N ALA A 50 -2.55 -8.35 2.95
CA ALA A 50 -2.94 -9.73 2.63
C ALA A 50 -3.90 -10.37 3.64
N TYR A 51 -3.97 -9.86 4.88
CA TYR A 51 -4.90 -10.35 5.90
C TYR A 51 -6.21 -9.56 5.98
N THR A 52 -6.26 -8.37 5.38
CA THR A 52 -7.28 -7.35 5.60
C THR A 52 -8.04 -6.95 4.33
N LEU A 53 -7.37 -6.91 3.19
CA LEU A 53 -7.97 -6.69 1.87
C LEU A 53 -8.46 -8.00 1.26
N LYS A 54 -9.47 -7.91 0.39
CA LYS A 54 -10.01 -9.07 -0.34
C LYS A 54 -9.82 -8.93 -1.85
N ALA A 55 -9.24 -9.97 -2.45
CA ALA A 55 -9.32 -10.20 -3.89
C ALA A 55 -10.77 -10.46 -4.29
N ARG A 56 -11.30 -9.69 -5.25
CA ARG A 56 -12.73 -9.73 -5.64
C ARG A 56 -13.05 -10.69 -6.77
N SER A 57 -12.03 -11.13 -7.49
CA SER A 57 -12.12 -12.15 -8.53
C SER A 57 -10.85 -12.99 -8.61
N PRO A 58 -10.85 -14.15 -9.30
CA PRO A 58 -9.61 -14.77 -9.73
C PRO A 58 -8.71 -13.76 -10.45
N LEU A 59 -7.39 -13.87 -10.25
CA LEU A 59 -6.38 -13.00 -10.86
C LEU A 59 -6.54 -11.50 -10.55
N SER A 60 -7.16 -11.16 -9.41
CA SER A 60 -7.27 -9.76 -8.91
C SER A 60 -6.33 -9.45 -7.74
N TRP A 61 -5.41 -10.36 -7.44
CA TRP A 61 -4.31 -10.16 -6.50
C TRP A 61 -3.02 -10.61 -7.15
N LEU A 62 -2.07 -9.70 -7.29
CA LEU A 62 -0.73 -9.96 -7.82
C LEU A 62 0.30 -9.61 -6.75
N ASP A 63 1.28 -10.47 -6.53
CA ASP A 63 2.36 -10.26 -5.57
C ASP A 63 3.67 -10.91 -6.08
N PRO A 64 4.85 -10.60 -5.52
CA PRO A 64 6.13 -11.14 -6.01
C PRO A 64 6.29 -12.65 -5.77
N GLY A 65 5.31 -13.32 -5.17
CA GLY A 65 5.33 -14.74 -4.85
C GLY A 65 6.54 -15.13 -4.03
N VAL A 66 7.08 -16.31 -4.31
CA VAL A 66 8.20 -16.92 -3.58
C VAL A 66 9.52 -16.17 -3.70
N PHE A 67 9.66 -15.26 -4.67
CA PHE A 67 10.91 -14.52 -4.85
C PHE A 67 11.00 -13.32 -3.92
N GLY A 68 9.87 -12.81 -3.41
CA GLY A 68 9.85 -11.68 -2.48
C GLY A 68 10.46 -10.39 -3.02
N THR A 69 10.56 -10.23 -4.34
CA THR A 69 11.18 -9.08 -5.01
C THR A 69 10.44 -7.78 -4.69
N LEU A 70 11.10 -6.83 -4.04
CA LEU A 70 10.59 -5.47 -3.89
C LEU A 70 10.65 -4.70 -5.22
N GLY A 71 9.66 -3.86 -5.48
CA GLY A 71 9.61 -3.00 -6.68
C GLY A 71 8.95 -3.63 -7.91
N VAL A 72 8.23 -4.75 -7.76
CA VAL A 72 7.42 -5.35 -8.82
C VAL A 72 6.16 -4.54 -9.14
N GLY A 73 5.70 -3.72 -8.20
CA GLY A 73 4.39 -3.09 -8.18
C GLY A 73 4.07 -2.32 -9.45
N ALA A 74 4.96 -1.44 -9.90
CA ALA A 74 4.69 -0.63 -11.09
C ALA A 74 4.72 -1.46 -12.39
N GLY A 75 5.63 -2.42 -12.51
CA GLY A 75 5.70 -3.30 -13.69
C GLY A 75 4.46 -4.17 -13.82
N PHE A 76 3.97 -4.71 -12.70
CA PHE A 76 2.71 -5.46 -12.67
C PHE A 76 1.52 -4.56 -12.96
N ALA A 77 1.50 -3.32 -12.46
CA ALA A 77 0.42 -2.38 -12.72
C ALA A 77 0.35 -1.96 -14.18
N LEU A 78 1.49 -1.72 -14.81
CA LEU A 78 1.61 -1.46 -16.23
C LEU A 78 0.98 -2.59 -17.05
N GLY A 79 1.38 -3.84 -16.80
CA GLY A 79 0.83 -5.00 -17.48
C GLY A 79 -0.67 -5.18 -17.23
N ALA A 80 -1.11 -5.08 -15.98
CA ALA A 80 -2.51 -5.23 -15.60
C ALA A 80 -3.39 -4.16 -16.25
N LYS A 81 -2.95 -2.89 -16.27
CA LYS A 81 -3.73 -1.79 -16.86
C LYS A 81 -3.81 -1.89 -18.37
N LEU A 82 -2.76 -2.34 -19.06
CA LEU A 82 -2.77 -2.55 -20.50
C LEU A 82 -3.68 -3.71 -20.93
N VAL A 83 -3.73 -4.79 -20.15
CA VAL A 83 -4.60 -5.95 -20.43
C VAL A 83 -6.04 -5.68 -20.02
N TYR A 84 -6.25 -4.94 -18.92
CA TYR A 84 -7.57 -4.64 -18.35
C TYR A 84 -7.78 -3.13 -18.21
N PRO A 85 -7.97 -2.40 -19.33
CA PRO A 85 -8.07 -0.93 -19.32
C PRO A 85 -9.24 -0.41 -18.47
N GLU A 86 -10.32 -1.17 -18.38
CA GLU A 86 -11.53 -0.81 -17.62
C GLU A 86 -11.43 -1.08 -16.11
N LYS A 87 -10.38 -1.78 -15.65
CA LYS A 87 -10.25 -2.15 -14.23
C LYS A 87 -9.56 -1.06 -13.42
N ASP A 88 -9.98 -0.95 -12.16
CA ASP A 88 -9.35 -0.10 -11.15
C ASP A 88 -8.06 -0.82 -10.68
N ILE A 89 -6.88 -0.25 -10.98
CA ILE A 89 -5.59 -0.87 -10.63
C ILE A 89 -5.02 -0.15 -9.40
N TRP A 90 -4.78 -0.94 -8.36
CA TRP A 90 -4.28 -0.46 -7.07
C TRP A 90 -2.97 -1.14 -6.71
N ILE A 91 -1.93 -0.34 -6.46
CA ILE A 91 -0.66 -0.83 -5.93
C ILE A 91 -0.60 -0.54 -4.43
N ILE A 92 -0.25 -1.54 -3.64
CA ILE A 92 0.01 -1.41 -2.21
C ILE A 92 1.52 -1.50 -2.01
N PHE A 93 2.11 -0.42 -1.50
CA PHE A 93 3.54 -0.30 -1.25
C PHE A 93 3.82 -0.09 0.25
N GLY A 94 4.91 -0.68 0.75
CA GLY A 94 5.65 -0.05 1.85
C GLY A 94 6.52 1.09 1.31
N ASP A 95 6.76 2.13 2.10
CA ASP A 95 7.63 3.26 1.72
C ASP A 95 9.02 2.83 1.19
N GLY A 96 9.63 1.83 1.81
CA GLY A 96 10.90 1.27 1.38
C GLY A 96 10.84 0.57 0.02
N SER A 97 9.72 -0.07 -0.30
CA SER A 97 9.56 -0.80 -1.56
C SER A 97 9.12 0.12 -2.70
N ALA A 98 8.31 1.14 -2.39
CA ALA A 98 7.89 2.19 -3.33
C ALA A 98 9.10 2.82 -4.05
N GLY A 99 10.20 3.07 -3.34
CA GLY A 99 11.42 3.67 -3.89
C GLY A 99 11.97 3.01 -5.16
N TYR A 100 11.71 1.72 -5.38
CA TYR A 100 12.15 0.98 -6.58
C TYR A 100 11.26 1.19 -7.80
N SER A 101 10.00 1.58 -7.60
CA SER A 101 8.99 1.63 -8.67
C SER A 101 8.50 3.04 -9.00
N LEU A 102 8.74 4.03 -8.14
CA LEU A 102 8.11 5.35 -8.26
C LEU A 102 8.47 6.13 -9.52
N MET A 103 9.59 5.83 -10.18
CA MET A 103 9.95 6.46 -11.46
C MET A 103 8.99 6.08 -12.60
N GLU A 104 8.27 4.95 -12.50
CA GLU A 104 7.27 4.55 -13.49
C GLU A 104 6.03 5.46 -13.51
N TYR A 105 5.89 6.40 -12.57
CA TYR A 105 4.87 7.45 -12.69
C TYR A 105 5.07 8.31 -13.94
N ASP A 106 6.31 8.48 -14.43
CA ASP A 106 6.56 9.03 -15.79
C ASP A 106 5.85 8.19 -16.85
N THR A 107 6.06 6.87 -16.85
CA THR A 107 5.44 5.94 -17.81
C THR A 107 3.93 5.99 -17.72
N PHE A 108 3.35 5.95 -16.51
CA PHE A 108 1.91 5.98 -16.32
C PHE A 108 1.29 7.26 -16.88
N VAL A 109 1.91 8.43 -16.65
CA VAL A 109 1.41 9.69 -17.21
C VAL A 109 1.59 9.72 -18.72
N ARG A 110 2.79 9.41 -19.22
CA ARG A 110 3.14 9.47 -20.65
C ARG A 110 2.30 8.52 -21.51
N HIS A 111 1.81 7.42 -20.95
CA HIS A 111 0.92 6.47 -21.61
C HIS A 111 -0.55 6.57 -21.21
N ASN A 112 -0.93 7.56 -20.40
CA ASN A 112 -2.30 7.76 -19.91
C ASN A 112 -2.88 6.49 -19.24
N LEU A 113 -2.11 5.90 -18.34
CA LEU A 113 -2.44 4.70 -17.59
C LEU A 113 -2.82 5.09 -16.14
N PRO A 114 -4.11 5.24 -15.83
CA PRO A 114 -4.51 5.57 -14.48
C PRO A 114 -4.32 4.39 -13.54
N VAL A 115 -3.47 4.59 -12.54
CA VAL A 115 -3.14 3.64 -11.48
C VAL A 115 -3.13 4.39 -10.16
N VAL A 116 -3.70 3.79 -9.11
CA VAL A 116 -3.63 4.33 -7.75
C VAL A 116 -2.59 3.57 -6.95
N SER A 117 -1.67 4.26 -6.28
CA SER A 117 -0.79 3.66 -5.29
C SER A 117 -1.16 4.10 -3.90
N LEU A 118 -1.23 3.16 -2.97
CA LEU A 118 -1.31 3.39 -1.53
C LEU A 118 0.02 3.02 -0.89
N ILE A 119 0.74 4.03 -0.41
CA ILE A 119 2.02 3.87 0.28
C ILE A 119 1.77 3.95 1.79
N GLY A 120 2.07 2.87 2.50
CA GLY A 120 2.20 2.87 3.96
C GLY A 120 3.59 3.36 4.36
N ASN A 121 3.65 4.54 4.96
CA ASN A 121 4.88 5.23 5.33
C ASN A 121 5.06 5.28 6.84
N ASP A 122 5.79 4.30 7.37
CA ASP A 122 6.21 4.21 8.77
C ASP A 122 7.68 4.60 8.97
N ALA A 123 8.33 5.11 7.91
CA ALA A 123 9.74 5.47 7.85
C ALA A 123 10.66 4.31 8.27
N CYS A 124 10.32 3.08 7.88
CA CYS A 124 11.02 1.90 8.38
C CYS A 124 10.89 0.68 7.46
N TRP A 125 11.97 -0.07 7.29
CA TRP A 125 11.88 -1.45 6.80
C TRP A 125 11.40 -2.37 7.94
N SER A 126 10.16 -2.18 8.39
CA SER A 126 9.62 -2.77 9.63
C SER A 126 9.65 -4.29 9.67
N GLN A 127 9.48 -4.96 8.52
CA GLN A 127 9.58 -6.41 8.44
C GLN A 127 10.97 -6.91 8.86
N ILE A 128 12.02 -6.19 8.47
CA ILE A 128 13.41 -6.51 8.83
C ILE A 128 13.74 -5.99 10.23
N ALA A 129 13.30 -4.77 10.55
CA ALA A 129 13.60 -4.13 11.83
C ALA A 129 13.05 -4.91 13.02
N ARG A 130 11.88 -5.55 12.88
CA ARG A 130 11.25 -6.38 13.92
C ARG A 130 12.21 -7.48 14.40
N ASP A 131 12.69 -8.30 13.48
CA ASP A 131 13.58 -9.43 13.80
C ASP A 131 14.96 -8.95 14.25
N GLN A 132 15.50 -7.86 13.68
CA GLN A 132 16.76 -7.28 14.13
C GLN A 132 16.68 -6.79 15.59
N VAL A 133 15.61 -6.11 15.97
CA VAL A 133 15.44 -5.61 17.34
C VAL A 133 15.29 -6.78 18.32
N ASP A 134 14.56 -7.82 17.94
CA ASP A 134 14.37 -9.00 18.81
C ASP A 134 15.65 -9.85 18.93
N LEU A 135 16.36 -10.11 17.82
CA LEU A 135 17.53 -10.99 17.79
C LEU A 135 18.83 -10.27 18.13
N LEU A 136 19.04 -9.07 17.59
CA LEU A 136 20.30 -8.32 17.66
C LEU A 136 20.26 -7.19 18.70
N LYS A 137 19.08 -6.89 19.28
CA LYS A 137 18.86 -5.78 20.23
C LYS A 137 19.24 -4.42 19.63
N SER A 138 19.17 -4.29 18.31
CA SER A 138 19.52 -3.09 17.56
C SER A 138 18.76 -3.05 16.24
N HIS A 139 18.53 -1.85 15.70
CA HIS A 139 18.10 -1.67 14.32
C HIS A 139 19.30 -1.27 13.45
N CYS A 140 19.62 -2.06 12.43
CA CYS A 140 20.78 -1.84 11.56
C CYS A 140 20.31 -1.56 10.14
N ALA A 141 20.49 -0.31 9.68
CA ALA A 141 20.16 0.15 8.33
C ALA A 141 18.69 -0.06 7.91
N THR A 142 17.76 -0.02 8.86
CA THR A 142 16.31 -0.22 8.61
C THR A 142 15.46 1.03 8.85
N ARG A 143 16.07 2.15 9.26
CA ARG A 143 15.38 3.43 9.47
C ARG A 143 15.43 4.28 8.22
N LEU A 144 14.26 4.80 7.83
CA LEU A 144 14.07 5.70 6.70
C LEU A 144 13.60 7.08 7.23
N ALA A 145 13.10 7.91 6.32
CA ALA A 145 12.49 9.19 6.64
C ALA A 145 11.05 9.24 6.10
N HIS A 146 10.18 9.99 6.77
CA HIS A 146 8.82 10.29 6.29
C HIS A 146 8.88 11.22 5.07
N SER A 147 9.23 10.64 3.93
CA SER A 147 9.40 11.38 2.68
C SER A 147 8.05 11.69 2.02
N ASP A 148 8.00 12.78 1.28
CA ASP A 148 6.80 13.24 0.57
C ASP A 148 6.58 12.49 -0.75
N TYR A 149 6.39 11.16 -0.69
CA TYR A 149 6.29 10.32 -1.90
C TYR A 149 5.16 10.75 -2.86
N HIS A 150 4.07 11.32 -2.33
CA HIS A 150 2.96 11.87 -3.13
C HIS A 150 3.40 12.93 -4.14
N LYS A 151 4.42 13.75 -3.80
CA LYS A 151 4.95 14.79 -4.69
C LYS A 151 5.63 14.24 -5.93
N ILE A 152 6.06 12.97 -5.92
CA ILE A 152 6.64 12.33 -7.10
C ILE A 152 5.58 12.16 -8.19
N SER A 153 4.35 11.80 -7.80
CA SER A 153 3.23 11.74 -8.77
C SER A 153 2.99 13.11 -9.39
N GLU A 154 2.92 14.17 -8.57
CA GLU A 154 2.71 15.54 -9.03
C GLU A 154 3.84 16.01 -9.96
N ALA A 155 5.09 15.69 -9.63
CA ALA A 155 6.26 16.06 -10.43
C ALA A 155 6.22 15.45 -11.84
N PHE A 156 5.65 14.25 -12.00
CA PHE A 156 5.47 13.60 -13.29
C PHE A 156 4.14 13.96 -13.99
N GLY A 157 3.28 14.77 -13.37
CA GLY A 157 1.99 15.20 -13.94
C GLY A 157 0.78 14.35 -13.51
N GLY A 158 0.96 13.46 -12.54
CA GLY A 158 -0.10 12.74 -11.84
C GLY A 158 -0.71 13.55 -10.68
N TYR A 159 -1.19 12.85 -9.65
CA TYR A 159 -1.84 13.46 -8.49
C TYR A 159 -1.30 12.91 -7.17
N GLY A 160 -1.02 13.79 -6.23
CA GLY A 160 -0.52 13.45 -4.91
C GLY A 160 -1.57 13.67 -3.82
N ILE A 161 -1.72 12.70 -2.92
CA ILE A 161 -2.54 12.81 -1.71
C ILE A 161 -1.66 12.42 -0.52
N HIS A 162 -1.68 13.24 0.53
CA HIS A 162 -0.97 12.97 1.78
C HIS A 162 -1.95 12.93 2.94
N ILE A 163 -1.91 11.85 3.74
CA ILE A 163 -2.76 11.69 4.92
C ILE A 163 -1.95 11.26 6.13
N ASN A 164 -2.29 11.79 7.30
CA ASN A 164 -1.67 11.47 8.58
C ASN A 164 -2.69 11.36 9.73
N GLN A 165 -3.99 11.36 9.41
CA GLN A 165 -5.11 11.28 10.34
C GLN A 165 -6.17 10.32 9.79
N GLU A 166 -6.83 9.60 10.68
CA GLU A 166 -7.78 8.54 10.30
C GLU A 166 -9.05 9.06 9.62
N ASP A 167 -9.52 10.25 10.01
CA ASP A 167 -10.69 10.89 9.40
C ASP A 167 -10.47 11.27 7.93
N LYS A 168 -9.21 11.29 7.47
CA LYS A 168 -8.84 11.56 6.07
C LYS A 168 -8.79 10.32 5.19
N ILE A 169 -8.89 9.11 5.77
CA ILE A 169 -8.72 7.87 5.01
C ILE A 169 -9.79 7.72 3.92
N ALA A 170 -11.08 7.73 4.30
CA ALA A 170 -12.16 7.56 3.32
C ALA A 170 -12.17 8.67 2.26
N PRO A 171 -12.08 9.97 2.61
CA PRO A 171 -11.99 11.04 1.61
C PRO A 171 -10.80 10.89 0.65
N ALA A 172 -9.64 10.47 1.14
CA ALA A 172 -8.46 10.29 0.29
C ALA A 172 -8.61 9.14 -0.71
N ILE A 173 -9.25 8.05 -0.30
CA ILE A 173 -9.50 6.89 -1.16
C ILE A 173 -10.54 7.23 -2.22
N GLU A 174 -11.65 7.87 -1.83
CA GLU A 174 -12.69 8.32 -2.77
C GLU A 174 -12.12 9.31 -3.80
N GLU A 175 -11.28 10.24 -3.35
CA GLU A 175 -10.60 11.19 -4.22
C GLU A 175 -9.65 10.48 -5.20
N ALA A 176 -8.84 9.52 -4.72
CA ALA A 176 -7.94 8.77 -5.59
C ALA A 176 -8.70 7.96 -6.65
N ILE A 177 -9.84 7.36 -6.29
CA ILE A 177 -10.72 6.66 -7.24
C ILE A 177 -11.22 7.64 -8.31
N ARG A 178 -11.71 8.82 -7.90
CA ARG A 178 -12.20 9.86 -8.82
C ARG A 178 -11.12 10.30 -9.79
N ILE A 179 -9.93 10.64 -9.29
CA ILE A 179 -8.78 11.08 -10.08
C ILE A 179 -8.31 10.01 -11.07
N SER A 180 -8.26 8.75 -10.63
CA SER A 180 -7.93 7.61 -11.49
C SER A 180 -8.94 7.46 -12.63
N ARG A 181 -10.23 7.59 -12.34
CA ARG A 181 -11.29 7.54 -13.36
C ARG A 181 -11.27 8.73 -14.32
N GLU A 182 -10.68 9.84 -13.92
CA GLU A 182 -10.38 10.99 -14.79
C GLU A 182 -9.11 10.79 -15.64
N GLY A 183 -8.47 9.62 -15.56
CA GLY A 183 -7.34 9.23 -16.42
C GLY A 183 -5.97 9.53 -15.84
N LYS A 184 -5.87 9.98 -14.57
CA LYS A 184 -4.57 10.35 -13.96
C LYS A 184 -4.07 9.30 -12.97
N PRO A 185 -2.79 8.93 -13.00
CA PRO A 185 -2.21 8.13 -11.92
C PRO A 185 -2.12 8.96 -10.63
N CYS A 186 -2.30 8.29 -9.49
CA CYS A 186 -2.39 8.91 -8.17
C CYS A 186 -1.52 8.19 -7.15
N ILE A 187 -0.89 8.92 -6.22
CA ILE A 187 -0.24 8.37 -5.02
C ILE A 187 -0.98 8.88 -3.78
N ILE A 188 -1.42 7.96 -2.92
CA ILE A 188 -1.76 8.23 -1.53
C ILE A 188 -0.54 7.88 -0.67
N ASN A 189 0.08 8.87 -0.04
CA ASN A 189 1.12 8.70 0.97
C ASN A 189 0.48 8.76 2.36
N ALA A 190 0.31 7.61 3.01
CA ALA A 190 -0.29 7.51 4.33
C ALA A 190 0.79 7.36 5.40
N ILE A 191 0.88 8.32 6.31
CA ILE A 191 1.74 8.21 7.50
C ILE A 191 1.06 7.24 8.47
N ILE A 192 1.66 6.07 8.67
CA ILE A 192 1.07 4.98 9.46
C ILE A 192 1.85 4.72 10.74
N GLY A 193 1.15 4.21 11.74
CA GLY A 193 1.72 3.81 13.02
C GLY A 193 2.20 2.37 13.01
N LYS A 194 2.95 2.00 14.06
CA LYS A 194 3.44 0.63 14.25
C LYS A 194 2.40 -0.20 14.95
N THR A 195 2.25 -1.46 14.50
CA THR A 195 1.32 -2.42 15.11
C THR A 195 2.03 -3.72 15.44
N GLU A 196 1.52 -4.43 16.44
CA GLU A 196 1.96 -5.78 16.77
C GLU A 196 1.18 -6.85 15.97
N PHE A 197 0.35 -6.45 15.00
CA PHE A 197 -0.53 -7.34 14.22
C PHE A 197 0.20 -8.53 13.58
N ARG A 198 1.44 -8.29 13.14
CA ARG A 198 2.31 -9.26 12.49
C ARG A 198 3.34 -9.89 13.44
N LYS A 199 3.27 -9.64 14.75
CA LYS A 199 4.25 -10.17 15.71
C LYS A 199 4.23 -11.69 15.70
N GLY A 200 5.42 -12.30 15.62
CA GLY A 200 5.58 -13.75 15.53
C GLY A 200 5.26 -14.36 14.17
N SER A 201 4.88 -13.54 13.17
CA SER A 201 4.80 -14.01 11.79
C SER A 201 6.19 -14.17 11.22
N ILE A 202 6.51 -15.35 10.71
CA ILE A 202 7.77 -15.59 10.00
C ILE A 202 7.59 -15.09 8.57
N SER A 203 8.44 -14.15 8.15
CA SER A 203 8.59 -13.82 6.74
C SER A 203 9.51 -14.88 6.14
N MET A 204 8.96 -15.93 5.53
CA MET A 204 9.72 -16.90 4.74
C MET A 204 9.78 -16.47 3.29
#